data_AF-A0A3B9YST2-F1
#
_entry.id   AF-A0A3B9YST2-F1
#
_cell.length_a   1.000
_cell.length_b   1.000
_cell.length_c   1.000
_cell.angle_alpha   90.00
_cell.angle_beta   90.00
_cell.angle_gamma   90.00
#
_symmetry.space_group_name_H-M   'P 1'
#
loop_
_entity.id
_entity.type
_entity.pdbx_description
1 polymer ?
#
loop_
_entity_poly.entity_id
_entity_poly.type
_entity_poly.pdbx_seq_one_letter_code
_entity_poly.pdbx_strand_id
1 'polypeptide(L)' 'EYSRPVAKIADEARHLVSLGVREVTLLGQNVNAFHGEGPDGRPWGLGRLIRHLA' A
#
# COMPACT_ATOMS: atom_id res chain seq x y z
N GLU A 1 15.72 -1.71 -4.78
CA GLU A 1 14.31 -1.33 -5.00
C GLU A 1 13.85 -0.43 -3.85
N TYR A 2 13.00 0.57 -4.12
CA TYR A 2 12.45 1.47 -3.10
C TYR A 2 10.95 1.22 -2.95
N SER A 3 10.51 0.83 -1.76
CA SER A 3 9.09 0.72 -1.45
C SER A 3 8.57 2.05 -0.93
N ARG A 4 7.46 2.53 -1.48
CA ARG A 4 6.75 3.69 -0.94
C ARG A 4 6.33 3.41 0.51
N PRO A 5 6.35 4.42 1.40
CA PRO A 5 5.80 4.28 2.74
C PRO A 5 4.32 3.86 2.69
N VAL A 6 3.90 3.01 3.61
CA VAL A 6 2.54 2.48 3.69
C VAL A 6 1.50 3.60 3.75
N ALA A 7 1.77 4.65 4.55
CA ALA A 7 0.87 5.79 4.69
C ALA A 7 0.54 6.44 3.33
N LYS A 8 1.57 6.65 2.49
CA LYS A 8 1.38 7.25 1.16
C LYS A 8 0.52 6.38 0.23
N ILE A 9 0.59 5.05 0.34
CA ILE A 9 -0.23 4.13 -0.46
C ILE A 9 -1.67 4.14 0.07
N ALA A 10 -1.84 4.08 1.39
CA ALA A 10 -3.14 4.08 2.03
C ALA A 10 -3.91 5.39 1.76
N ASP A 11 -3.25 6.53 1.81
CA ASP A 11 -3.88 7.82 1.53
C ASP A 11 -4.34 7.94 0.08
N GLU A 12 -3.53 7.46 -0.87
CA GLU A 12 -3.90 7.40 -2.29
C GLU A 12 -5.09 6.45 -2.52
N ALA A 13 -5.07 5.26 -1.91
CA ALA A 13 -6.16 4.31 -2.00
C ALA A 13 -7.48 4.88 -1.45
N ARG A 14 -7.43 5.55 -0.28
CA ARG A 14 -8.60 6.25 0.30
C ARG A 14 -9.09 7.37 -0.60
N HIS A 15 -8.18 8.13 -1.20
CA HIS A 15 -8.54 9.17 -2.16
C HIS A 15 -9.28 8.58 -3.37
N LEU A 16 -8.76 7.51 -3.97
CA LEU A 16 -9.42 6.82 -5.08
C LEU A 16 -10.82 6.32 -4.70
N VAL A 17 -10.98 5.70 -3.51
CA VAL A 17 -12.29 5.27 -3.01
C VAL A 17 -13.24 6.46 -2.84
N SER A 18 -12.76 7.61 -2.38
CA SER A 18 -13.57 8.83 -2.26
C SER A 18 -14.10 9.34 -3.61
N LEU A 19 -13.42 9.00 -4.71
CA LEU A 19 -13.84 9.29 -6.09
C LEU A 19 -14.77 8.21 -6.67
N GLY A 20 -15.18 7.22 -5.87
CA GLY A 20 -16.10 6.16 -6.28
C GLY A 20 -15.43 4.91 -6.86
N VAL A 21 -14.09 4.82 -6.81
CA VAL A 21 -13.36 3.62 -7.26
C VAL A 21 -13.73 2.42 -6.40
N ARG A 22 -13.96 1.28 -7.07
CA ARG A 22 -14.33 0.01 -6.41
C ARG A 22 -13.25 -1.06 -6.47
N GLU A 23 -12.23 -0.87 -7.30
CA GLU A 23 -11.12 -1.80 -7.46
C GLU A 23 -9.80 -1.03 -7.44
N VAL A 24 -8.84 -1.51 -6.65
CA VAL A 24 -7.50 -0.95 -6.55
C VAL A 24 -6.48 -2.06 -6.84
N THR A 25 -5.67 -1.87 -7.88
CA THR A 25 -4.60 -2.79 -8.26
C THR A 25 -3.25 -2.28 -7.74
N LEU A 26 -2.52 -3.12 -7.01
CA LEU A 26 -1.15 -2.81 -6.57
C LEU A 26 -0.14 -3.23 -7.63
N LEU A 27 0.68 -2.29 -8.10
CA LEU A 27 1.69 -2.50 -9.15
C LEU A 27 3.10 -2.18 -8.65
N GLY A 28 4.09 -2.94 -9.13
CA GLY A 28 5.51 -2.75 -8.87
C GLY A 28 6.34 -3.76 -9.67
N GLN A 29 7.65 -3.52 -9.83
CA GLN A 29 8.55 -4.43 -10.57
C GLN A 29 8.49 -5.87 -10.02
N ASN A 30 8.54 -6.00 -8.69
CA ASN A 30 8.20 -7.23 -7.98
C ASN A 30 7.31 -6.89 -6.78
N VAL A 31 6.00 -6.96 -6.95
CA VAL A 31 5.03 -6.61 -5.89
C VAL A 31 5.19 -7.48 -4.65
N ASN A 32 5.61 -8.75 -4.81
CA ASN A 32 5.82 -9.69 -3.71
C ASN A 32 7.00 -9.28 -2.82
N ALA A 33 7.95 -8.50 -3.33
CA ALA A 33 9.09 -7.97 -2.60
C ALA A 33 8.78 -6.64 -1.87
N PHE A 34 7.51 -6.20 -1.81
CA PHE A 34 7.14 -4.98 -1.09
C PHE A 34 7.62 -5.01 0.36
N HIS A 35 8.33 -3.95 0.74
CA HIS A 35 8.92 -3.75 2.07
C HIS A 35 8.93 -2.26 2.42
N GLY A 36 7.75 -1.71 2.73
CA GLY A 36 7.57 -0.27 2.99
C GLY A 36 7.52 0.07 4.48
N GLU A 37 7.91 1.28 4.85
CA GLU A 37 7.79 1.77 6.22
C GLU A 37 6.31 1.92 6.61
N GLY A 38 5.93 1.27 7.70
CA GLY A 38 4.60 1.35 8.31
C GLY A 38 4.44 2.58 9.20
N PRO A 39 3.19 2.91 9.59
CA PRO A 39 2.91 4.01 10.52
C PRO A 39 3.52 3.80 11.92
N ASP A 40 3.89 2.57 12.26
CA ASP A 40 4.62 2.18 13.47
C ASP A 40 6.15 2.33 13.33
N GLY A 41 6.64 2.90 12.22
CA GLY A 41 8.07 3.00 11.89
C GLY A 41 8.73 1.65 11.59
N ARG A 42 7.94 0.56 11.55
CA ARG A 42 8.42 -0.79 11.27
C ARG A 42 8.11 -1.16 9.82
N PRO A 43 8.95 -1.98 9.17
CA PRO A 43 8.68 -2.41 7.82
C PRO A 43 7.45 -3.32 7.74
N TRP A 44 6.66 -3.14 6.69
CA TRP A 44 5.52 -3.97 6.34
C TRP A 44 5.80 -4.73 5.06
N GLY A 45 5.51 -6.02 5.05
CA GLY A 45 5.44 -6.82 3.83
C GLY A 45 4.09 -6.64 3.10
N LEU A 46 4.01 -7.12 1.86
CA LEU A 46 2.82 -7.03 1.01
C LEU A 46 1.54 -7.51 1.71
N GLY A 47 1.58 -8.65 2.40
CA GLY A 47 0.40 -9.21 3.08
C GLY A 47 -0.19 -8.31 4.16
N ARG A 48 0.67 -7.60 4.92
CA ARG A 48 0.22 -6.64 5.94
C ARG A 48 -0.36 -5.38 5.29
N LEU A 49 0.23 -4.93 4.18
CA LEU A 49 -0.31 -3.83 3.38
C LEU A 49 -1.70 -4.15 2.86
N ILE A 50 -1.89 -5.30 2.20
CA ILE A 50 -3.20 -5.71 1.66
C ILE A 50 -4.25 -5.75 2.77
N ARG A 51 -3.92 -6.35 3.92
CA ARG A 51 -4.83 -6.43 5.07
C ARG A 51 -5.20 -5.06 5.64
N HIS A 52 -4.35 -4.05 5.48
CA HIS A 52 -4.65 -2.68 5.92
C HIS A 52 -5.51 -1.90 4.93
N LEU A 53 -5.48 -2.27 3.64
CA LEU A 53 -6.27 -1.64 2.59
C LEU A 53 -7.68 -2.23 2.45
N ALA A 54 -7.88 -3.47 2.93
CA ALA A 54 -9.16 -4.16 2.98
C ALA A 54 -10.01 -3.72 4.18
#